data_AF-A0A820T8Y8-F1
#
_entry.id   AF-A0A820T8Y8-F1
#
_cell.length_a   1.000
_cell.length_b   1.000
_cell.length_c   1.000
_cell.angle_alpha   90.00
_cell.angle_beta   90.00
_cell.angle_gamma   90.00
#
_symmetry.space_group_name_H-M   'P 1'
#
loop_
_entity.id
_entity.type
_entity.pdbx_description
1 polymer ?
#
loop_
_entity_poly.entity_id
_entity_poly.type
_entity_poly.pdbx_seq_one_letter_code
_entity_poly.pdbx_strand_id
1 'polypeptide(L)'
;EEADRSIHDALCVIRCLVKERALIAGGAAPEIELAVRLAEYAQSLSGVDQYCIRAFAEALEVIPYTLAENAGLNPIATVTELRNRHAQNDVNAGINVRKGLIS
;
A
#
# COMPACT_ATOMS: atom_id res chain seq x y z
N GLU A 1 -25.86 -12.64 10.83
CA GLU A 1 -25.34 -11.27 11.03
C GLU A 1 -23.96 -11.06 10.42
N GLU A 2 -22.85 -11.59 10.95
CA GLU A 2 -21.51 -11.34 10.36
C GLU A 2 -21.33 -12.00 8.98
N ALA A 3 -21.88 -13.21 8.80
CA ALA A 3 -21.89 -13.88 7.50
C ALA A 3 -22.66 -13.08 6.44
N ASP A 4 -23.81 -12.49 6.81
CA ASP A 4 -24.62 -11.69 5.89
C ASP A 4 -23.89 -10.40 5.48
N ARG A 5 -23.21 -9.75 6.44
CA ARG A 5 -22.34 -8.60 6.18
C ARG A 5 -21.19 -8.96 5.24
N SER A 6 -20.47 -10.06 5.52
CA SER A 6 -19.37 -10.53 4.68
C SER A 6 -19.81 -10.83 3.24
N ILE A 7 -20.99 -11.45 3.06
CA ILE A 7 -21.55 -11.71 1.72
C ILE A 7 -21.92 -10.39 1.03
N HIS A 8 -22.54 -9.45 1.76
CA HIS A 8 -22.90 -8.15 1.22
C HIS A 8 -21.67 -7.39 0.70
N ASP A 9 -20.58 -7.36 1.47
CA ASP A 9 -19.34 -6.69 1.08
C ASP A 9 -18.70 -7.34 -0.16
N ALA A 10 -18.67 -8.68 -0.21
CA ALA A 10 -18.18 -9.41 -1.37
C ALA A 10 -18.98 -9.08 -2.65
N LEU A 11 -20.31 -9.03 -2.57
CA LEU A 11 -21.17 -8.63 -3.68
C LEU A 11 -20.93 -7.18 -4.11
N CYS A 12 -20.69 -6.27 -3.16
CA CYS A 12 -20.34 -4.89 -3.43
C CYS A 12 -19.04 -4.77 -4.23
N VAL A 13 -18.00 -5.52 -3.87
CA VAL A 13 -16.72 -5.55 -4.60
C VAL A 13 -16.87 -6.15 -6.00
N ILE A 14 -17.60 -7.25 -6.14
CA ILE A 14 -17.87 -7.88 -7.45
C ILE A 14 -18.61 -6.91 -8.37
N ARG A 15 -19.59 -6.16 -7.84
CA ARG A 15 -20.31 -5.13 -8.61
C ARG A 15 -19.37 -4.04 -9.11
N CYS A 16 -18.36 -3.63 -8.34
CA CYS A 16 -17.35 -2.68 -8.80
C CYS A 16 -16.58 -3.24 -10.01
N LEU A 17 -16.19 -4.52 -9.97
CA LEU A 17 -15.50 -5.20 -11.07
C LEU A 17 -16.34 -5.35 -12.34
N VAL A 18 -17.66 -5.51 -12.19
CA VAL A 18 -18.59 -5.54 -13.33
C VAL A 18 -18.65 -4.18 -14.02
N LYS A 19 -18.63 -3.09 -13.24
CA LYS A 19 -18.66 -1.71 -13.77
C LYS A 19 -17.32 -1.30 -14.38
N GLU A 20 -16.22 -1.63 -13.71
CA GLU A 20 -14.87 -1.28 -14.11
C GLU A 20 -13.94 -2.49 -13.95
N ARG A 21 -13.39 -2.98 -15.06
CA ARG A 21 -12.57 -4.19 -15.10
C ARG A 21 -11.10 -3.90 -14.79
N ALA A 22 -10.84 -3.35 -13.61
CA ALA A 22 -9.49 -3.05 -13.13
C ALA A 22 -9.24 -3.69 -11.76
N LEU A 23 -8.02 -4.19 -11.56
CA LEU A 23 -7.54 -4.78 -10.31
C LEU A 23 -6.13 -4.29 -10.04
N ILE A 24 -5.80 -4.13 -8.77
CA ILE A 24 -4.46 -3.77 -8.29
C ILE A 24 -3.99 -4.81 -7.29
N ALA A 25 -2.67 -4.88 -7.06
CA ALA A 25 -2.11 -5.70 -6.00
C ALA A 25 -2.59 -5.23 -4.62
N GLY A 26 -2.77 -6.19 -3.70
CA GLY A 26 -3.11 -5.92 -2.30
C GLY A 26 -1.87 -5.86 -1.41
N GLY A 27 -2.04 -6.06 -0.10
CA GLY A 27 -0.92 -6.18 0.84
C GLY A 27 -0.11 -4.89 0.99
N ALA A 28 -0.75 -3.74 0.84
CA ALA A 28 -0.14 -2.41 0.91
C ALA A 28 0.83 -2.06 -0.25
N ALA A 29 0.83 -2.85 -1.33
CA ALA A 29 1.60 -2.54 -2.54
C ALA A 29 1.27 -1.15 -3.15
N PRO A 30 -0.02 -0.76 -3.35
CA PRO A 30 -0.31 0.52 -3.99
C PRO A 30 0.06 1.71 -3.09
N GLU A 31 -0.07 1.58 -1.78
CA GLU A 31 0.32 2.61 -0.81
C GLU A 31 1.83 2.87 -0.82
N ILE A 32 2.66 1.81 -0.84
CA ILE A 32 4.12 1.95 -0.95
C ILE A 32 4.51 2.52 -2.31
N GLU A 33 3.93 2.02 -3.40
CA GLU A 33 4.22 2.52 -4.74
C GLU A 33 3.94 4.02 -4.84
N LEU A 34 2.80 4.45 -4.30
CA LEU A 34 2.42 5.85 -4.29
C LEU A 34 3.35 6.67 -3.38
N ALA A 35 3.75 6.15 -2.21
CA ALA A 35 4.72 6.80 -1.35
C ALA A 35 6.06 7.03 -2.06
N VAL A 36 6.59 6.02 -2.75
CA VAL A 36 7.85 6.12 -3.52
C VAL A 36 7.73 7.17 -4.63
N ARG A 37 6.69 7.08 -5.47
CA ARG A 37 6.50 8.02 -6.58
C ARG A 37 6.26 9.46 -6.11
N LEU A 38 5.51 9.65 -5.02
CA LEU A 38 5.28 10.98 -4.46
C LEU A 38 6.54 11.56 -3.81
N ALA A 39 7.37 10.73 -3.17
CA ALA A 39 8.65 11.15 -2.65
C ALA A 39 9.63 11.57 -3.76
N GLU A 40 9.61 10.88 -4.90
CA GLU A 40 10.36 11.30 -6.11
C GLU A 40 9.80 12.58 -6.70
N TYR A 41 8.48 12.68 -6.85
CA TYR A 41 7.82 13.89 -7.36
C TYR A 41 8.09 15.10 -6.46
N ALA A 42 8.09 14.94 -5.14
CA ALA A 42 8.44 16.00 -4.20
C ALA A 42 9.84 16.57 -4.44
N GLN A 43 10.81 15.77 -4.91
CA GLN A 43 12.16 16.25 -5.23
C GLN A 43 12.20 17.17 -6.46
N SER A 44 11.20 17.07 -7.35
CA SER A 44 11.07 17.97 -8.50
C SER A 44 10.44 19.33 -8.14
N LEU A 45 9.83 19.43 -6.97
CA LEU A 45 9.17 20.64 -6.47
C LEU A 45 10.11 21.48 -5.61
N SER A 46 9.75 22.75 -5.43
CA SER A 46 10.50 23.69 -4.59
C SER A 46 9.57 24.43 -3.63
N GLY A 47 10.10 24.86 -2.49
CA GLY A 47 9.34 25.63 -1.51
C GLY A 47 8.43 24.76 -0.66
N VAL A 48 7.29 25.30 -0.24
CA VAL A 48 6.38 24.65 0.72
C VAL A 48 5.78 23.36 0.16
N ASP A 49 5.47 23.33 -1.14
CA ASP A 49 4.82 22.19 -1.80
C ASP A 49 5.66 20.91 -1.69
N GLN A 50 6.99 21.02 -1.79
CA GLN A 50 7.91 19.90 -1.59
C GLN A 50 7.71 19.23 -0.22
N TYR A 51 7.60 20.04 0.84
CA TYR A 51 7.42 19.51 2.19
C TYR A 51 6.04 18.88 2.36
N CYS A 52 5.00 19.49 1.80
CA CYS A 52 3.63 18.97 1.85
C CYS A 52 3.51 17.61 1.14
N ILE A 53 4.03 17.50 -0.08
CA ILE A 53 3.97 16.24 -0.84
C ILE A 53 4.81 15.15 -0.16
N ARG A 54 6.00 15.49 0.34
CA ARG A 54 6.83 14.53 1.08
C ARG A 54 6.13 14.02 2.34
N ALA A 55 5.51 14.91 3.13
CA ALA A 55 4.76 14.50 4.32
C ALA A 55 3.56 13.61 3.97
N PHE A 56 2.88 13.87 2.84
CA PHE A 56 1.80 13.01 2.36
C PHE A 56 2.30 11.64 1.91
N ALA A 57 3.46 11.59 1.23
CA ALA A 57 4.12 10.33 0.86
C ALA A 57 4.44 9.48 2.10
N GLU A 58 5.02 10.10 3.14
CA GLU A 58 5.31 9.44 4.42
C GLU A 58 4.03 8.96 5.12
N ALA A 59 2.93 9.72 5.05
CA ALA A 59 1.66 9.34 5.66
C ALA A 59 1.06 8.06 5.04
N LEU A 60 1.30 7.80 3.75
CA LEU A 60 0.84 6.56 3.10
C LEU A 60 1.52 5.31 3.67
N GLU A 61 2.74 5.44 4.20
CA GLU A 61 3.45 4.33 4.81
C GLU A 61 2.77 3.84 6.11
N VAL A 62 1.82 4.58 6.69
CA VAL A 62 1.09 4.13 7.90
C VAL A 62 0.38 2.80 7.69
N ILE A 63 -0.19 2.57 6.50
CA ILE A 63 -0.94 1.35 6.16
C ILE A 63 -0.04 0.11 6.18
N PRO A 64 1.10 0.06 5.45
CA PRO A 64 2.02 -1.06 5.51
C PRO A 64 2.68 -1.21 6.89
N TYR A 65 2.94 -0.12 7.62
CA TYR A 65 3.42 -0.19 9.01
C TYR A 65 2.43 -0.94 9.91
N THR A 66 1.17 -0.52 9.90
CA THR A 66 0.11 -1.14 10.71
C THR A 66 -0.16 -2.58 10.27
N LEU A 67 -0.10 -2.87 8.96
CA LEU A 67 -0.28 -4.24 8.45
C LEU A 67 0.86 -5.16 8.91
N ALA A 68 2.10 -4.69 8.88
CA ALA A 68 3.27 -5.44 9.36
C ALA A 68 3.20 -5.68 10.88
N GLU A 69 2.82 -4.67 11.66
CA GLU A 69 2.65 -4.77 13.12
C GLU A 69 1.56 -5.79 13.48
N ASN A 70 0.39 -5.70 12.84
CA ASN A 70 -0.71 -6.65 13.05
C ASN A 70 -0.36 -8.08 12.59
N ALA A 71 0.56 -8.22 11.63
CA ALA A 71 1.09 -9.51 11.20
C ALA A 71 2.20 -10.08 12.11
N GLY A 72 2.62 -9.34 13.14
CA GLY A 72 3.73 -9.72 14.02
C GLY A 72 5.11 -9.63 13.37
N LEU A 73 5.24 -8.89 12.26
CA LEU A 73 6.50 -8.63 11.57
C LEU A 73 7.21 -7.43 12.18
N ASN A 74 8.51 -7.28 11.90
CA ASN A 74 9.22 -6.04 12.21
C ASN A 74 8.77 -4.96 11.21
N PRO A 75 8.03 -3.92 11.64
CA PRO A 75 7.43 -2.96 10.70
C PRO A 75 8.48 -2.15 9.94
N ILE A 76 9.52 -1.70 10.65
CA ILE A 76 10.61 -0.91 10.05
C ILE A 76 11.33 -1.72 8.97
N ALA A 77 11.71 -2.96 9.26
CA ALA A 77 12.38 -3.82 8.30
C ALA A 77 11.49 -4.15 7.09
N THR A 78 10.20 -4.42 7.33
CA THR A 78 9.24 -4.78 6.29
C THR A 78 8.97 -3.62 5.34
N VAL A 79 8.70 -2.42 5.87
CA VAL A 79 8.46 -1.23 5.05
C VAL A 79 9.70 -0.81 4.28
N THR A 80 10.89 -0.93 4.90
CA THR A 80 12.16 -0.66 4.20
C THR A 80 12.37 -1.60 3.02
N GLU A 81 12.15 -2.90 3.20
CA GLU A 81 12.25 -3.89 2.11
C GLU A 81 11.22 -3.64 1.01
N LEU A 82 9.96 -3.32 1.37
CA LEU A 82 8.94 -2.95 0.38
C LEU A 82 9.37 -1.74 -0.45
N ARG A 83 9.83 -0.66 0.19
CA ARG A 83 10.33 0.53 -0.50
C ARG A 83 11.46 0.19 -1.47
N ASN A 84 12.39 -0.67 -1.07
CA ASN A 84 13.49 -1.10 -1.93
C ASN A 84 13.00 -1.86 -3.17
N ARG A 85 12.02 -2.76 -3.02
CA ARG A 85 11.44 -3.51 -4.15
C ARG A 85 10.67 -2.62 -5.11
N HIS A 86 9.86 -1.71 -4.59
CA HIS A 86 9.11 -0.75 -5.40
C HIS A 86 10.04 0.23 -6.14
N ALA A 87 11.13 0.68 -5.49
CA ALA A 87 12.18 1.45 -6.16
C ALA A 87 12.89 0.67 -7.29
N GLN A 88 12.85 -0.66 -7.26
CA GLN A 88 13.34 -1.55 -8.33
C GLN A 88 12.27 -1.89 -9.38
N ASN A 89 11.14 -1.16 -9.41
CA ASN A 89 9.98 -1.37 -10.28
C ASN A 89 9.19 -2.66 -10.03
N ASP A 90 9.33 -3.30 -8.86
CA ASP A 90 8.45 -4.38 -8.44
C ASP A 90 7.15 -3.81 -7.83
N VAL A 91 6.33 -3.20 -8.67
CA VAL A 91 5.15 -2.40 -8.28
C VAL A 91 4.03 -3.20 -7.62
N ASN A 92 4.10 -4.54 -7.67
CA ASN A 92 3.08 -5.43 -7.13
C ASN A 92 3.50 -6.10 -5.81
N ALA A 93 4.70 -5.81 -5.31
CA ALA A 93 5.21 -6.40 -4.09
C ALA A 93 4.36 -5.98 -2.88
N GLY A 94 3.88 -6.95 -2.10
CA GLY A 94 3.01 -6.68 -0.96
C GLY A 94 3.31 -7.56 0.25
N ILE A 95 2.79 -7.16 1.41
CA ILE A 95 2.90 -7.93 2.65
C ILE A 95 2.02 -9.17 2.56
N ASN A 96 2.63 -10.34 2.63
CA ASN A 96 1.92 -11.61 2.76
C ASN A 96 1.82 -11.99 4.24
N VAL A 97 0.70 -11.63 4.86
CA VAL A 97 0.41 -11.87 6.29
C VAL A 97 0.46 -13.36 6.66
N ARG A 98 0.14 -14.29 5.73
CA ARG A 98 0.17 -15.74 6.01
C ARG A 98 1.57 -16.31 6.04
N LYS A 99 2.45 -15.83 5.15
CA LYS A 99 3.84 -16.30 5.05
C LYS A 99 4.80 -15.50 5.93
N GLY A 100 4.38 -14.32 6.39
CA GLY A 100 5.23 -13.39 7.12
C GLY A 100 6.37 -12.81 6.26
N LEU A 101 6.16 -12.72 4.94
CA LEU A 101 7.17 -12.33 3.96
C LEU A 101 6.56 -11.34 2.96
N ILE A 102 7.41 -10.63 2.22
CA ILE A 102 6.99 -9.79 1.11
C ILE A 102 6.95 -10.64 -0.16
N SER A 103 5.81 -10.64 -0.84
CA SER A 103 5.52 -11.45 -2.04
C SER A 103 5.13 -10.59 -3.23
#